data_AF-A0A524M5T8-F1
#
_entry.id   AF-A0A524M5T8-F1
#
_cell.length_a   1.000
_cell.length_b   1.000
_cell.length_c   1.000
_cell.angle_alpha   90.00
_cell.angle_beta   90.00
_cell.angle_gamma   90.00
#
_symmetry.space_group_name_H-M   'P 1'
#
loop_
_entity.id
_entity.type
_entity.pdbx_description
1 polymer ?
#
loop_
_entity_poly.entity_id
_entity_poly.type
_entity_poly.pdbx_seq_one_letter_code
_entity_poly.pdbx_strand_id
1 'polypeptide(L)'
;MKLQFDRDVCTGCMLCPKVCNFGAIEKDGDKVKFDMNKCVYCGSCEEVCPVDAIHIERRAFDMSQVQEYHNVWVFCETNQGRLRSVALELVTEGRTLADALGEKLIAVIIGHEIEHHTDTL
;
A
#
# COMPACT_ATOMS: atom_id res chain seq x y z
N MET A 1 2.70 11.33 10.03
CA MET A 1 1.42 10.80 10.57
C MET A 1 1.55 10.79 12.07
N LYS A 2 0.46 11.06 12.80
CA LYS A 2 0.49 11.11 14.27
C LYS A 2 -0.76 10.42 14.81
N LEU A 3 -0.59 9.58 15.82
CA LEU A 3 -1.71 8.98 16.55
C LEU A 3 -1.96 9.81 17.81
N GLN A 4 -3.20 10.23 18.00
CA GLN A 4 -3.69 10.92 19.17
C GLN A 4 -4.64 9.97 19.89
N PHE A 5 -4.43 9.78 21.19
CA PHE A 5 -5.25 8.90 22.01
C PHE A 5 -5.68 9.65 23.26
N ASP A 6 -6.98 9.86 23.40
CA ASP A 6 -7.59 10.43 24.58
C ASP A 6 -7.85 9.32 25.60
N ARG A 7 -6.99 9.25 26.62
CA ARG A 7 -7.12 8.25 27.67
C ARG A 7 -8.37 8.51 28.50
N ASP A 8 -8.83 9.73 28.70
CA ASP A 8 -9.95 10.07 29.58
C ASP A 8 -11.30 9.68 28.97
N VAL A 9 -11.42 9.80 27.65
CA VAL A 9 -12.62 9.36 26.89
C VAL A 9 -12.65 7.84 26.70
N CYS A 10 -11.49 7.17 26.68
CA CYS A 10 -11.41 5.74 26.47
C CYS A 10 -12.14 4.93 27.56
N THR A 11 -13.11 4.12 27.14
CA THR A 11 -13.93 3.26 28.01
C THR A 11 -13.33 1.88 28.28
N GLY A 12 -12.22 1.51 27.62
CA GLY A 12 -11.62 0.19 27.80
C GLY A 12 -12.37 -0.97 27.15
N CYS A 13 -13.19 -0.73 26.11
CA CYS A 13 -13.99 -1.77 25.44
C CYS A 13 -13.19 -2.87 24.71
N MET A 14 -11.88 -2.68 24.53
CA MET A 14 -10.95 -3.63 23.88
C MET A 14 -11.33 -4.03 22.44
N LEU A 15 -12.00 -3.15 21.68
CA LEU A 15 -12.23 -3.35 20.25
C LEU A 15 -10.96 -3.07 19.43
N CYS A 16 -10.23 -2.00 19.74
CA CYS A 16 -9.05 -1.58 18.98
C CYS A 16 -7.90 -2.62 18.95
N PRO A 17 -7.59 -3.41 20.00
CA PRO A 17 -6.56 -4.45 19.90
C PRO A 17 -6.99 -5.61 18.99
N LYS A 18 -8.30 -5.91 18.92
CA LYS A 18 -8.82 -7.02 18.10
C LYS A 18 -8.71 -6.77 16.61
N VAL A 19 -8.75 -5.51 16.19
CA VAL A 19 -8.62 -5.12 14.77
C VAL A 19 -7.19 -4.75 14.37
N CYS A 20 -6.25 -4.74 15.32
CA CYS A 20 -4.87 -4.40 15.03
C CYS A 20 -4.13 -5.61 14.43
N ASN A 21 -4.02 -5.66 13.12
CA ASN A 21 -3.28 -6.71 12.40
C ASN A 21 -1.76 -6.68 12.63
N PHE A 22 -1.24 -5.63 13.27
CA PHE A 22 0.19 -5.40 13.50
C PHE A 22 0.63 -5.65 14.95
N GLY A 23 -0.30 -6.02 15.83
CA GLY A 23 0.01 -6.21 17.26
C GLY A 23 0.56 -4.94 17.94
N ALA A 24 0.13 -3.76 17.49
CA ALA A 24 0.60 -2.46 17.96
C ALA A 24 -0.20 -1.94 19.17
N ILE A 25 -1.24 -2.66 19.62
CA ILE A 25 -2.12 -2.23 20.70
C ILE A 25 -2.24 -3.36 21.71
N GLU A 26 -1.91 -3.07 22.96
CA GLU A 26 -1.97 -4.02 24.07
C GLU A 26 -2.82 -3.45 25.21
N LYS A 27 -3.35 -4.33 26.05
CA LYS A 27 -4.05 -3.94 27.27
C LYS A 27 -3.07 -3.29 28.26
N ASP A 28 -3.48 -2.19 28.86
CA ASP A 28 -2.77 -1.47 29.93
C ASP A 28 -3.76 -1.09 31.04
N GLY A 29 -3.84 -1.93 32.08
CA GLY A 29 -4.84 -1.79 33.14
C GLY A 29 -6.26 -1.98 32.61
N ASP A 30 -7.09 -0.96 32.79
CA ASP A 30 -8.47 -0.86 32.28
C ASP A 30 -8.55 -0.34 30.83
N LYS A 31 -7.45 0.18 30.28
CA LYS A 31 -7.38 0.82 28.97
C LYS A 31 -6.35 0.12 28.08
N VAL A 32 -5.80 0.84 27.11
CA VAL A 32 -4.85 0.34 26.13
C VAL A 32 -3.60 1.20 26.09
N LYS A 33 -2.49 0.59 25.66
CA LYS A 33 -1.24 1.26 25.30
C LYS A 33 -0.89 0.93 23.85
N PHE A 34 -0.16 1.83 23.20
CA PHE A 34 0.24 1.71 21.81
C PHE A 34 1.76 1.52 21.70
N ASP A 35 2.19 0.52 20.93
CA ASP A 35 3.57 0.35 20.50
C ASP A 35 3.75 1.05 19.14
N MET A 36 4.31 2.27 19.20
CA MET A 36 4.49 3.09 18.01
C MET A 36 5.59 2.57 17.07
N ASN A 37 6.38 1.57 17.47
CA ASN A 37 7.32 0.91 16.56
C ASN A 37 6.62 -0.09 15.62
N LYS A 38 5.43 -0.57 15.99
CA LYS A 38 4.62 -1.52 15.20
C LYS A 38 3.47 -0.84 14.45
N CYS A 39 3.05 0.34 14.89
CA CYS A 39 1.92 1.05 14.32
C CYS A 39 2.26 1.60 12.92
N VAL A 40 1.50 1.17 11.91
CA VAL A 40 1.61 1.68 10.53
C VAL A 40 0.56 2.74 10.17
N TYR A 41 -0.17 3.25 11.16
CA TYR A 41 -1.20 4.28 11.00
C TYR A 41 -2.33 3.90 10.00
N CYS A 42 -2.74 2.62 9.96
CA CYS A 42 -3.73 2.13 9.00
C CYS A 42 -5.16 2.66 9.20
N GLY A 43 -5.52 3.13 10.40
CA GLY A 43 -6.85 3.69 10.67
C GLY A 43 -7.84 2.75 11.38
N SER A 44 -7.62 1.44 11.35
CA SER A 44 -8.64 0.48 11.82
C SER A 44 -9.02 0.64 13.29
N CYS A 45 -8.10 1.05 14.15
CA CYS A 45 -8.40 1.30 15.57
C CYS A 45 -9.21 2.57 15.83
N GLU A 46 -9.06 3.59 14.97
CA GLU A 46 -9.86 4.82 14.97
C GLU A 46 -11.29 4.49 14.52
N GLU A 47 -11.47 3.75 13.42
CA GLU A 47 -12.77 3.39 12.87
C GLU A 47 -13.66 2.58 13.82
N VAL A 48 -13.08 1.69 14.64
CA VAL A 48 -13.84 0.85 15.56
C VAL A 48 -14.05 1.46 16.94
N CYS A 49 -13.49 2.64 17.21
CA CYS A 49 -13.62 3.26 18.53
C CYS A 49 -15.03 3.85 18.68
N PRO A 50 -15.90 3.30 19.54
CA PRO A 50 -17.29 3.76 19.63
C PRO A 50 -17.44 5.13 20.32
N VAL A 51 -16.34 5.68 20.85
CA VAL A 51 -16.29 6.92 21.62
C VAL A 51 -15.24 7.88 21.06
N ASP A 52 -14.73 7.64 19.85
CA ASP A 52 -13.77 8.49 19.16
C ASP A 52 -12.51 8.85 19.98
N ALA A 53 -12.08 7.95 20.88
CA ALA A 53 -10.90 8.17 21.73
C ALA A 53 -9.57 8.09 20.96
N ILE A 54 -9.58 7.66 19.69
CA ILE A 54 -8.38 7.47 18.87
C ILE A 54 -8.53 8.29 17.59
N HIS A 55 -7.55 9.13 17.28
CA HIS A 55 -7.49 9.91 16.05
C HIS A 55 -6.13 9.74 15.36
N ILE A 56 -6.15 9.48 14.06
CA ILE A 56 -4.94 9.36 13.24
C ILE A 56 -4.87 10.55 12.29
N GLU A 57 -3.93 11.44 12.60
CA GLU A 57 -3.58 12.58 11.75
C GLU A 57 -2.82 12.06 10.53
N ARG A 58 -3.54 11.98 9.41
CA ARG A 58 -3.00 11.65 8.10
C ARG A 58 -2.43 12.92 7.50
N ARG A 59 -1.19 12.83 6.97
CA ARG A 59 -0.63 13.94 6.20
C ARG A 59 -1.52 14.12 4.97
N ALA A 60 -1.95 15.36 4.70
CA ALA A 60 -2.60 15.67 3.43
C ALA A 60 -1.65 15.26 2.30
N PHE A 61 -2.13 14.41 1.40
CA PHE A 61 -1.39 14.11 0.19
C PHE A 61 -1.39 15.38 -0.66
N ASP A 62 -0.21 15.87 -0.98
CA ASP A 62 -0.09 17.00 -1.89
C ASP A 62 -0.39 16.49 -3.31
N MET A 63 -1.55 16.88 -3.83
CA MET A 63 -2.01 16.48 -5.16
C MET A 63 -1.08 16.99 -6.27
N SER A 64 -0.20 17.97 -5.99
CA SER A 64 0.83 18.40 -6.94
C SER A 64 1.86 17.29 -7.20
N GLN A 65 2.13 16.41 -6.22
CA GLN A 65 3.09 15.30 -6.39
C GLN A 65 2.54 14.20 -7.31
N VAL A 66 1.22 14.06 -7.41
CA VAL A 66 0.60 13.05 -8.28
C VAL A 66 0.80 13.40 -9.76
N GLN A 67 0.93 14.69 -10.08
CA GLN A 67 1.19 15.16 -11.44
C GLN A 67 2.60 14.80 -11.96
N GLU A 68 3.50 14.39 -11.06
CA GLU A 68 4.83 13.90 -11.44
C GLU A 68 4.81 12.44 -11.89
N TYR A 69 3.71 11.71 -11.66
CA TYR A 69 3.59 10.31 -12.10
C TYR A 69 3.34 10.24 -13.60
N HIS A 70 4.20 9.48 -14.28
CA HIS A 70 4.28 9.40 -15.73
C HIS A 70 4.68 7.97 -16.14
N ASN A 71 4.67 7.68 -17.44
CA ASN A 71 4.85 6.35 -18.05
C ASN A 71 3.66 5.38 -17.90
N VAL A 72 3.60 4.41 -18.82
CA VAL A 72 2.71 3.25 -18.80
C VAL A 72 3.54 2.02 -18.38
N TRP A 73 3.08 1.28 -17.37
CA TRP A 73 3.81 0.14 -16.83
C TRP A 73 3.06 -1.15 -17.11
N VAL A 74 3.76 -2.14 -17.69
CA VAL A 74 3.20 -3.47 -17.97
C VAL A 74 4.01 -4.51 -17.21
N PHE A 75 3.36 -5.25 -16.32
CA PHE A 75 3.97 -6.39 -15.65
C PHE A 75 3.95 -7.62 -16.58
N CYS A 76 5.13 -8.20 -16.77
CA CYS A 76 5.40 -9.30 -17.68
C CYS A 76 5.57 -10.59 -16.87
N GLU A 77 4.49 -11.36 -16.75
CA GLU A 77 4.49 -12.62 -16.00
C GLU A 77 5.41 -13.66 -16.65
N THR A 78 6.15 -14.39 -15.80
CA THR A 78 6.84 -15.62 -16.17
C THR A 78 6.24 -16.82 -15.45
N ASN A 79 6.26 -17.99 -16.09
CA ASN A 79 5.93 -19.26 -15.46
C ASN A 79 7.04 -20.27 -15.79
N GLN A 80 7.62 -20.88 -14.77
CA GLN A 80 8.77 -21.80 -14.91
C GLN A 80 9.91 -21.17 -15.74
N GLY A 81 10.21 -19.89 -15.50
CA GLY A 81 11.27 -19.16 -16.20
C GLY A 81 10.94 -18.77 -17.65
N ARG A 82 9.71 -18.98 -18.12
CA ARG A 82 9.28 -18.61 -19.48
C ARG A 82 8.29 -17.46 -19.45
N LEU A 83 8.54 -16.44 -20.28
CA LEU A 83 7.61 -15.35 -20.53
C LEU A 83 6.29 -15.87 -21.09
N ARG A 84 5.16 -15.40 -20.56
CA ARG A 84 3.83 -15.77 -21.06
C ARG A 84 3.46 -14.93 -22.28
N SER A 85 2.79 -15.53 -23.26
CA SER A 85 2.37 -14.81 -24.47
C SER A 85 1.51 -13.58 -24.18
N VAL A 86 0.66 -13.67 -23.13
CA VAL A 86 -0.18 -12.56 -22.67
C VAL A 86 0.66 -11.34 -22.28
N ALA A 87 1.89 -11.51 -21.78
CA ALA A 87 2.77 -10.38 -21.50
C ALA A 87 3.14 -9.62 -22.78
N LEU A 88 3.38 -10.31 -23.90
CA LEU A 88 3.68 -9.70 -25.20
C LEU A 88 2.47 -8.95 -25.79
N GLU A 89 1.28 -9.54 -25.64
CA GLU A 89 0.01 -8.90 -26.05
C GLU A 89 -0.21 -7.60 -25.26
N LEU A 90 -0.02 -7.65 -23.94
CA LEU A 90 -0.17 -6.47 -23.07
C LEU A 90 0.91 -5.41 -23.31
N VAL A 91 2.14 -5.80 -23.62
CA VAL A 91 3.20 -4.85 -23.99
C VAL A 91 2.85 -4.14 -25.29
N THR A 92 2.26 -4.85 -26.26
CA THR A 92 1.81 -4.27 -27.53
C THR A 92 0.71 -3.23 -27.30
N GLU A 93 -0.34 -3.58 -26.57
CA GLU A 93 -1.42 -2.62 -26.24
C GLU A 93 -0.93 -1.49 -25.33
N GLY A 94 -0.04 -1.80 -24.38
CA GLY A 94 0.63 -0.82 -23.53
C GLY A 94 1.44 0.19 -24.34
N ARG A 95 2.07 -0.22 -25.45
CA ARG A 95 2.77 0.69 -26.37
C ARG A 95 1.80 1.65 -27.04
N THR A 96 0.69 1.14 -27.56
CA THR A 96 -0.37 1.97 -28.16
C THR A 96 -0.86 3.04 -27.17
N LEU A 97 -1.06 2.66 -25.90
CA LEU A 97 -1.46 3.59 -24.86
C LEU A 97 -0.36 4.61 -24.53
N ALA A 98 0.89 4.17 -24.40
CA ALA A 98 2.02 5.04 -24.11
C ALA A 98 2.22 6.10 -25.20
N ASP A 99 2.10 5.70 -26.48
CA ASP A 99 2.14 6.60 -27.63
C ASP A 99 1.02 7.65 -27.59
N ALA A 100 -0.20 7.23 -27.28
CA ALA A 100 -1.35 8.14 -27.18
C ALA A 100 -1.19 9.17 -26.04
N LEU A 101 -0.49 8.81 -24.96
CA LEU A 101 -0.22 9.68 -23.81
C LEU A 101 1.06 10.52 -23.99
N GLY A 102 1.89 10.22 -24.98
CA GLY A 102 3.22 10.85 -25.12
C GLY A 102 4.21 10.42 -24.04
N GLU A 103 4.02 9.22 -23.51
CA GLU A 103 4.71 8.68 -22.34
C GLU A 103 5.61 7.50 -22.71
N LYS A 104 6.51 7.07 -21.81
CA LYS A 104 7.29 5.84 -22.04
C LYS A 104 6.48 4.61 -21.65
N LEU A 105 6.73 3.50 -22.34
CA LEU A 105 6.31 2.17 -21.89
C LEU A 105 7.44 1.54 -21.07
N ILE A 106 7.10 1.04 -19.88
CA ILE A 106 8.01 0.32 -18.98
C ILE A 106 7.51 -1.11 -18.83
N ALA A 107 8.24 -2.08 -19.38
CA ALA A 107 8.00 -3.50 -19.13
C ALA A 107 8.73 -3.93 -17.86
N VAL A 108 8.02 -4.53 -16.91
CA VAL A 108 8.58 -5.00 -15.64
C VAL A 108 8.47 -6.51 -15.58
N ILE A 109 9.60 -7.19 -15.45
CA ILE A 109 9.70 -8.63 -15.26
C ILE A 109 10.41 -8.89 -13.93
N ILE A 110 9.87 -9.81 -13.13
CA ILE A 110 10.41 -10.17 -11.82
C ILE A 110 10.56 -11.68 -11.79
N GLY A 111 11.77 -12.18 -11.50
CA GLY A 111 12.07 -13.61 -11.48
C GLY A 111 13.55 -13.90 -11.28
N HIS A 112 13.92 -15.17 -11.31
CA HIS A 112 15.30 -15.65 -11.20
C HIS A 112 15.86 -15.97 -12.59
N GLU A 113 17.07 -15.47 -12.90
CA GLU A 113 17.77 -15.68 -14.19
C GLU A 113 16.92 -15.27 -15.42
N ILE A 114 16.18 -14.16 -15.31
CA ILE A 114 15.22 -13.70 -16.33
C ILE A 114 15.79 -12.67 -17.30
N GLU A 115 17.07 -12.32 -17.18
CA GLU A 115 17.73 -11.28 -17.97
C GLU A 115 17.65 -11.57 -19.48
N HIS A 116 17.65 -12.85 -19.87
CA HIS A 116 17.55 -13.26 -21.27
C HIS A 116 16.20 -12.89 -21.94
N HIS A 117 15.16 -12.54 -21.17
CA HIS A 117 13.89 -12.08 -21.73
C HIS A 117 13.89 -10.60 -22.13
N THR A 118 14.92 -9.82 -21.74
CA THR A 118 14.96 -8.38 -22.06
C THR A 118 15.08 -8.09 -23.55
N ASP A 119 15.67 -9.01 -24.32
CA ASP A 119 15.79 -8.85 -25.77
C ASP A 119 14.47 -9.12 -26.51
N THR A 120 13.51 -9.75 -25.82
CA THR A 120 12.19 -10.11 -26.38
C THR A 120 11.11 -9.07 -26.10
N LEU A 121 11.31 -8.26 -25.06
CA LEU A 121 10.40 -7.20 -24.58
C LEU A 121 10.80 -5.83 -25.12
#